data_AF-A0A1V2Z937-F1
#
_entry.id   AF-A0A1V2Z937-F1
#
_cell.length_a   1.000
_cell.length_b   1.000
_cell.length_c   1.000
_cell.angle_alpha   90.00
_cell.angle_beta   90.00
_cell.angle_gamma   90.00
#
_symmetry.space_group_name_H-M   'P 1'
#
loop_
_entity.id
_entity.type
_entity.pdbx_description
1 polymer ?
#
loop_
_entity_poly.entity_id
_entity_poly.type
_entity_poly.pdbx_seq_one_letter_code
_entity_poly.pdbx_strand_id
1 'polypeptide(L)'
;MQIYADLPAVRARQITADALAVAVAAISIAAGIAVASLIAGLAEIGRRLESAGSGFGSTMSDAGTTLGGIPLLGDAVRAPFDEASGAAAVLAAAGRDQQQLAGALAIVAGLAVGGLPLLLLAVLWLRPRLRFARRT
;
A
#
# COMPACT_ATOMS: atom_id res chain seq x y z
N MET A 1 30.32 25.67 25.03
CA MET A 1 29.76 25.23 23.74
C MET A 1 28.44 25.97 23.52
N GLN A 2 28.45 27.02 22.70
CA GLN A 2 27.26 27.82 22.43
C GLN A 2 26.37 27.11 21.41
N ILE A 3 25.18 26.71 21.86
CA ILE A 3 24.18 25.99 21.06
C ILE A 3 23.37 26.96 20.17
N TYR A 4 23.49 28.28 20.38
CA TYR A 4 22.81 29.32 19.61
C TYR A 4 23.70 30.54 19.36
N ALA A 5 23.54 31.20 18.21
CA ALA A 5 24.26 32.41 17.85
C ALA A 5 23.74 33.63 18.65
N ASP A 6 24.65 34.50 19.11
CA ASP A 6 24.36 35.68 19.95
C ASP A 6 23.59 36.81 19.25
N LEU A 7 23.43 36.76 17.91
CA LEU A 7 22.68 37.76 17.16
C LEU A 7 21.18 37.42 17.06
N PRO A 8 20.27 38.27 17.57
CA PRO A 8 18.82 37.99 17.62
C PRO A 8 18.20 37.77 16.22
N ALA A 9 18.72 38.44 15.19
CA ALA A 9 18.28 38.25 13.80
C ALA A 9 18.63 36.86 13.23
N VAL A 10 19.78 36.29 13.64
CA VAL A 10 20.20 34.94 13.23
C VAL A 10 19.40 33.87 13.96
N ARG A 11 19.10 34.10 15.25
CA ARG A 11 18.27 33.23 16.09
C ARG A 11 16.84 33.12 15.57
N ALA A 12 16.21 34.24 15.20
CA ALA A 12 14.86 34.23 14.62
C ALA A 12 14.82 33.41 13.32
N ARG A 13 15.80 33.61 12.43
CA ARG A 13 15.89 32.87 11.15
C ARG A 13 16.09 31.36 11.36
N GLN A 14 16.83 30.95 12.39
CA GLN A 14 16.99 29.53 12.74
C GLN A 14 15.67 28.93 13.23
N ILE A 15 14.95 29.61 14.12
CA ILE A 15 13.65 29.14 14.62
C ILE A 15 12.63 29.02 13.46
N THR A 16 12.58 30.00 12.57
CA THR A 16 11.68 29.94 11.40
C THR A 16 12.07 28.81 10.45
N ALA A 17 13.37 28.58 10.22
CA ALA A 17 13.85 27.49 9.37
C ALA A 17 13.57 26.10 9.98
N ASP A 18 13.72 25.97 11.30
CA ASP A 18 13.37 24.74 12.03
C ASP A 18 11.85 24.49 11.98
N ALA A 19 11.03 25.51 12.21
CA ALA A 19 9.58 25.41 12.12
C ALA A 19 9.09 25.04 10.71
N LEU A 20 9.67 25.66 9.68
CA LEU A 20 9.37 25.32 8.28
C LEU A 20 9.79 23.88 7.97
N ALA A 21 10.95 23.43 8.45
CA ALA A 21 11.41 22.06 8.26
C ALA A 21 10.47 21.04 8.90
N VAL A 22 10.00 21.31 10.12
CA VAL A 22 9.01 20.48 10.81
C VAL A 22 7.68 20.48 10.05
N ALA A 23 7.22 21.63 9.55
CA ALA A 23 5.99 21.72 8.77
C ALA A 23 6.07 20.89 7.48
N VAL A 24 7.16 21.02 6.72
CA VAL A 24 7.38 20.23 5.50
C VAL A 24 7.48 18.74 5.82
N ALA A 25 8.15 18.36 6.90
CA ALA A 25 8.22 16.97 7.34
C ALA A 25 6.83 16.41 7.67
N ALA A 26 6.02 17.15 8.42
CA ALA A 26 4.66 16.76 8.77
C ALA A 26 3.78 16.59 7.51
N ILE A 27 3.86 17.54 6.57
CA ILE A 27 3.12 17.46 5.30
C ILE A 27 3.58 16.24 4.48
N SER A 28 4.88 15.97 4.42
CA SER A 28 5.44 14.84 3.67
C SER A 28 5.00 13.50 4.24
N ILE A 29 5.03 13.36 5.58
CA ILE A 29 4.53 12.16 6.27
C ILE A 29 3.03 11.98 6.01
N ALA A 30 2.24 13.04 6.15
CA ALA A 30 0.80 13.01 5.89
C ALA A 30 0.50 12.59 4.43
N ALA A 31 1.25 13.14 3.47
CA ALA A 31 1.12 12.78 2.06
C ALA A 31 1.48 11.30 1.80
N GLY A 32 2.57 10.81 2.38
CA GLY A 32 2.97 9.39 2.27
C GLY A 32 1.90 8.44 2.84
N ILE A 33 1.35 8.76 4.01
CA ILE A 33 0.28 7.97 4.64
C ILE A 33 -0.99 8.01 3.79
N ALA A 34 -1.37 9.18 3.26
CA ALA A 34 -2.55 9.33 2.42
C ALA A 34 -2.43 8.49 1.15
N VAL A 35 -1.30 8.55 0.45
CA VAL A 35 -1.05 7.76 -0.76
C VAL A 35 -1.07 6.26 -0.46
N ALA A 36 -0.37 5.82 0.58
CA ALA A 36 -0.38 4.42 0.98
C ALA A 36 -1.80 3.92 1.29
N SER A 37 -2.59 4.71 2.02
CA SER A 37 -3.97 4.36 2.39
C SER A 37 -4.89 4.26 1.17
N LEU A 38 -4.78 5.19 0.22
CA LEU A 38 -5.55 5.19 -1.02
C LEU A 38 -5.27 3.94 -1.85
N ILE A 39 -4.00 3.56 -1.99
CA ILE A 39 -3.60 2.37 -2.75
C ILE A 39 -4.00 1.09 -2.00
N ALA A 40 -3.81 1.04 -0.68
CA ALA A 40 -4.24 -0.10 0.14
C ALA A 40 -5.76 -0.32 0.05
N GLY A 41 -6.53 0.76 -0.11
CA GLY A 41 -7.98 0.69 -0.38
C GLY A 41 -8.33 -0.14 -1.62
N LEU A 42 -7.45 -0.20 -2.62
CA LEU A 42 -7.67 -1.03 -3.82
C LEU A 42 -7.67 -2.53 -3.52
N ALA A 43 -7.07 -2.97 -2.41
CA ALA A 43 -7.10 -4.37 -1.99
C ALA A 43 -8.52 -4.85 -1.65
N GLU A 44 -9.44 -3.94 -1.28
CA GLU A 44 -10.85 -4.28 -1.09
C GLU A 44 -11.48 -4.86 -2.37
N ILE A 45 -11.09 -4.36 -3.55
CA ILE A 45 -11.58 -4.87 -4.84
C ILE A 45 -11.15 -6.34 -5.00
N GLY A 46 -9.88 -6.63 -4.75
CA GLY A 46 -9.35 -7.99 -4.82
C GLY A 46 -10.00 -8.92 -3.79
N ARG A 47 -10.30 -8.44 -2.58
CA ARG A 47 -11.03 -9.23 -1.55
C ARG A 47 -12.44 -9.59 -1.98
N ARG A 48 -13.15 -8.65 -2.60
CA ARG A 48 -14.49 -8.92 -3.16
C ARG A 48 -14.44 -9.92 -4.29
N LEU A 49 -13.44 -9.82 -5.17
CA LEU A 49 -13.27 -10.75 -6.28
C LEU A 49 -12.91 -12.15 -5.79
N GLU A 50 -12.04 -12.25 -4.78
CA GLU A 50 -11.72 -13.51 -4.11
C GLU A 50 -12.94 -14.16 -3.48
N SER A 51 -13.72 -13.40 -2.71
CA SER A 51 -14.93 -13.89 -2.05
C SER A 51 -15.98 -14.34 -3.07
N ALA A 52 -16.21 -13.54 -4.13
CA ALA A 52 -17.15 -13.88 -5.18
C ALA A 52 -16.71 -15.13 -5.97
N GLY A 53 -15.43 -15.23 -6.33
CA GLY A 53 -14.89 -16.39 -7.05
C GLY A 53 -14.93 -17.66 -6.20
N SER A 54 -14.53 -17.59 -4.93
CA SER A 54 -14.57 -18.74 -4.03
C SER A 54 -16.00 -19.21 -3.76
N GLY A 55 -16.93 -18.30 -3.49
CA GLY A 55 -18.34 -18.63 -3.28
C GLY A 55 -19.02 -19.20 -4.53
N PHE A 56 -18.77 -18.60 -5.70
CA PHE A 56 -19.27 -19.14 -6.96
C PHE A 56 -18.68 -20.53 -7.25
N GLY A 57 -17.38 -20.70 -7.03
CA GLY A 57 -16.69 -21.97 -7.23
C GLY A 57 -17.22 -23.08 -6.32
N SER A 58 -17.52 -22.78 -5.05
CA SER A 58 -18.13 -23.75 -4.14
C SER A 58 -19.53 -24.14 -4.60
N THR A 59 -20.37 -23.17 -4.99
CA THR A 59 -21.72 -23.47 -5.48
C THR A 59 -21.70 -24.33 -6.75
N MET A 60 -20.78 -24.07 -7.68
CA MET A 60 -20.63 -24.89 -8.88
C MET A 60 -20.12 -26.30 -8.54
N SER A 61 -19.14 -26.44 -7.65
CA SER A 61 -18.65 -27.74 -7.18
C SER A 61 -19.75 -28.58 -6.53
N ASP A 62 -20.58 -27.95 -5.69
CA ASP A 62 -21.70 -28.62 -5.01
C ASP A 62 -22.78 -29.06 -6.02
N ALA A 63 -23.08 -28.21 -7.01
CA ALA A 63 -24.01 -28.54 -8.09
C ALA A 63 -23.48 -29.69 -8.95
N GLY A 64 -22.19 -29.66 -9.34
CA GLY A 64 -21.54 -30.73 -10.09
C GLY A 64 -21.54 -32.06 -9.35
N THR A 65 -21.31 -32.04 -8.03
CA THR A 65 -21.36 -33.24 -7.18
C THR A 65 -22.79 -33.80 -7.09
N THR A 66 -23.79 -32.93 -6.91
CA THR A 66 -25.19 -33.33 -6.81
C THR A 66 -25.71 -33.91 -8.12
N LEU A 67 -25.44 -33.25 -9.24
CA LEU A 67 -25.90 -33.67 -10.56
C LEU A 67 -25.09 -34.85 -11.12
N GLY A 68 -23.84 -35.00 -10.69
CA GLY A 68 -23.00 -36.16 -10.99
C GLY A 68 -23.55 -37.49 -10.44
N GLY A 69 -24.50 -37.44 -9.49
CA GLY A 69 -25.17 -38.63 -8.95
C GLY A 69 -26.23 -39.25 -9.88
N ILE A 70 -26.52 -38.65 -11.04
CA ILE A 70 -27.55 -39.15 -11.98
C ILE A 70 -26.99 -40.36 -12.76
N PRO A 71 -27.63 -41.55 -12.71
CA PRO A 71 -27.18 -42.72 -13.46
C PRO A 71 -27.15 -42.43 -14.98
N LEU A 72 -26.14 -42.94 -15.68
CA LEU A 72 -25.92 -42.83 -17.13
C LEU A 72 -25.60 -41.43 -17.70
N LEU A 73 -25.83 -40.35 -16.95
CA LEU A 73 -25.64 -38.95 -17.41
C LEU A 73 -24.73 -38.11 -16.49
N GLY A 74 -24.42 -38.59 -15.28
CA GLY A 74 -23.73 -37.82 -14.24
C GLY A 74 -22.43 -37.15 -14.69
N ASP A 75 -21.55 -37.87 -15.37
CA ASP A 75 -20.25 -37.31 -15.79
C ASP A 75 -20.39 -36.18 -16.81
N ALA A 76 -21.31 -36.33 -17.78
CA ALA A 76 -21.57 -35.33 -18.81
C ALA A 76 -22.24 -34.07 -18.22
N VAL A 77 -23.10 -34.24 -17.21
CA VAL A 77 -23.76 -33.12 -16.52
C VAL A 77 -22.81 -32.43 -15.54
N ARG A 78 -21.89 -33.16 -14.92
CA ARG A 78 -20.91 -32.64 -13.97
C ARG A 78 -19.80 -31.79 -14.61
N ALA A 79 -19.30 -32.21 -15.78
CA ALA A 79 -18.18 -31.56 -16.47
C ALA A 79 -18.26 -30.01 -16.56
N PRO A 80 -19.37 -29.39 -17.02
CA PRO A 80 -19.46 -27.93 -17.11
C PRO A 80 -19.43 -27.22 -15.74
N PHE A 81 -19.87 -27.88 -14.68
CA PHE A 81 -19.81 -27.31 -13.32
C PHE A 81 -18.42 -27.40 -12.71
N ASP A 82 -17.70 -28.50 -12.96
CA ASP A 82 -16.30 -28.63 -12.57
C ASP A 82 -15.43 -27.60 -13.30
N GLU A 83 -15.68 -27.36 -14.59
CA GLU A 83 -15.01 -26.32 -15.37
C GLU A 83 -15.33 -24.91 -14.83
N ALA A 84 -16.60 -24.63 -14.55
CA ALA A 84 -17.02 -23.36 -13.94
C ALA A 84 -16.39 -23.14 -12.55
N SER A 85 -16.29 -24.19 -11.73
CA SER A 85 -15.62 -24.16 -10.43
C SER A 85 -14.12 -23.86 -10.58
N GLY A 86 -13.46 -24.48 -11.56
CA GLY A 86 -12.07 -24.20 -11.90
C GLY A 86 -11.84 -22.75 -12.32
N ALA A 87 -12.69 -22.22 -13.21
CA ALA A 87 -12.62 -20.81 -13.61
C ALA A 87 -12.84 -19.85 -12.42
N ALA A 88 -13.76 -20.18 -11.52
CA ALA A 88 -14.02 -19.42 -10.31
C ALA A 88 -12.81 -19.40 -9.35
N ALA A 89 -12.09 -20.53 -9.24
CA ALA A 89 -10.86 -20.62 -8.47
C ALA A 89 -9.74 -19.74 -9.04
N VAL A 90 -9.63 -19.66 -10.37
CA VAL A 90 -8.68 -18.74 -11.04
C VAL A 90 -9.02 -17.28 -10.74
N LEU A 91 -10.30 -16.90 -10.80
CA LEU A 91 -10.73 -15.55 -10.42
C LEU A 91 -10.42 -15.24 -8.96
N ALA A 92 -10.62 -16.22 -8.08
CA ALA A 92 -10.32 -16.04 -6.67
C ALA A 92 -8.82 -15.86 -6.41
N ALA A 93 -7.98 -16.62 -7.11
CA ALA A 93 -6.53 -16.47 -7.06
C ALA A 93 -6.08 -15.11 -7.60
N ALA A 94 -6.62 -14.65 -8.72
CA ALA A 94 -6.34 -13.32 -9.24
C ALA A 94 -6.71 -12.21 -8.24
N GLY A 95 -7.83 -12.38 -7.53
CA GLY A 95 -8.24 -11.48 -6.43
C GLY A 95 -7.21 -11.40 -5.30
N ARG A 96 -6.63 -12.54 -4.89
CA ARG A 96 -5.54 -12.57 -3.89
C ARG A 96 -4.26 -11.92 -4.38
N ASP A 97 -3.85 -12.24 -5.61
CA ASP A 97 -2.62 -11.68 -6.19
C ASP A 97 -2.72 -10.16 -6.30
N GLN A 98 -3.88 -9.65 -6.73
CA GLN A 98 -4.16 -8.21 -6.75
C GLN A 98 -4.07 -7.58 -5.35
N GLN A 99 -4.62 -8.22 -4.31
CA GLN A 99 -4.52 -7.71 -2.93
C GLN A 99 -3.06 -7.58 -2.49
N GLN A 100 -2.24 -8.61 -2.77
CA GLN A 100 -0.83 -8.62 -2.40
C GLN A 100 -0.05 -7.53 -3.15
N LEU A 101 -0.31 -7.38 -4.46
CA LEU A 101 0.30 -6.32 -5.27
C LEU A 101 -0.11 -4.93 -4.80
N ALA A 102 -1.39 -4.70 -4.53
CA ALA A 102 -1.89 -3.43 -4.00
C ALA A 102 -1.23 -3.09 -2.64
N GLY A 103 -1.11 -4.07 -1.75
CA GLY A 103 -0.42 -3.90 -0.48
C GLY A 103 1.06 -3.53 -0.64
N ALA A 104 1.79 -4.23 -1.52
CA ALA A 104 3.19 -3.93 -1.79
C ALA A 104 3.37 -2.53 -2.40
N LEU A 105 2.53 -2.17 -3.37
CA LEU A 105 2.54 -0.85 -4.00
C LEU A 105 2.20 0.26 -3.01
N ALA A 106 1.25 0.04 -2.10
CA ALA A 106 0.90 1.00 -1.07
C ALA A 106 2.11 1.37 -0.20
N ILE A 107 2.88 0.37 0.24
CA ILE A 107 4.08 0.57 1.04
C ILE A 107 5.14 1.34 0.24
N VAL A 108 5.47 0.86 -0.95
CA VAL A 108 6.55 1.46 -1.77
C VAL A 108 6.19 2.90 -2.16
N ALA A 109 4.97 3.15 -2.63
CA ALA A 109 4.52 4.48 -3.01
C ALA A 109 4.44 5.43 -1.81
N GLY A 110 3.91 4.97 -0.67
CA GLY A 110 3.87 5.78 0.55
C GLY A 110 5.26 6.17 1.05
N LEU A 111 6.21 5.22 1.04
CA LEU A 111 7.60 5.48 1.39
C LEU A 111 8.30 6.40 0.38
N ALA A 112 8.03 6.25 -0.91
CA ALA A 112 8.60 7.15 -1.92
C ALA A 112 8.07 8.58 -1.75
N VAL A 113 6.75 8.74 -1.61
CA VAL A 113 6.09 10.05 -1.50
C VAL A 113 6.45 10.75 -0.19
N GLY A 114 6.47 10.05 0.94
CA GLY A 114 6.82 10.65 2.22
C GLY A 114 8.33 10.70 2.48
N GLY A 115 9.05 9.65 2.11
CA GLY A 115 10.47 9.47 2.41
C GLY A 115 11.40 10.29 1.53
N LEU A 116 11.14 10.44 0.22
CA LEU A 116 12.01 11.23 -0.66
C LEU A 116 12.08 12.70 -0.24
N PRO A 117 10.97 13.40 0.04
CA PRO A 117 11.02 14.78 0.53
C PRO A 117 11.72 14.88 1.89
N LEU A 118 11.49 13.92 2.80
CA LEU A 118 12.16 13.88 4.10
C LEU A 118 13.67 13.70 3.97
N LEU A 119 14.12 12.83 3.07
CA LEU A 119 15.54 12.63 2.77
C LEU A 119 16.17 13.90 2.19
N LEU A 120 15.48 14.54 1.23
CA LEU A 120 15.91 15.82 0.66
C LEU A 120 16.01 16.89 1.74
N LEU A 121 14.99 17.02 2.58
CA LEU A 121 14.94 17.95 3.69
C LEU A 121 16.09 17.69 4.67
N ALA A 122 16.32 16.43 5.04
CA ALA A 122 17.43 16.03 5.90
C ALA A 122 18.78 16.42 5.27
N VAL A 123 19.02 16.14 3.98
CA VAL A 123 20.28 16.51 3.31
C VAL A 123 20.46 18.03 3.25
N LEU A 124 19.41 18.78 2.88
CA LEU A 124 19.47 20.23 2.74
C LEU A 124 19.67 20.93 4.09
N TRP A 125 19.11 20.36 5.17
CA TRP A 125 19.11 20.96 6.50
C TRP A 125 20.31 20.52 7.35
N LEU A 126 20.78 19.28 7.18
CA LEU A 126 21.93 18.74 7.90
C LEU A 126 23.27 19.27 7.34
N ARG A 127 23.39 19.54 6.03
CA ARG A 127 24.63 20.10 5.44
C ARG A 127 25.07 21.45 6.04
N PRO A 128 24.19 22.46 6.16
CA PRO A 128 24.53 23.73 6.79
C PRO A 128 24.86 23.57 8.28
N ARG A 129 24.08 22.76 9.02
CA ARG A 129 24.30 22.53 10.46
C ARG A 129 25.62 21.82 10.74
N LEU A 130 25.97 20.79 9.97
CA LEU A 130 27.26 20.10 10.08
C LEU A 130 28.44 21.01 9.74
N ARG A 131 28.28 21.92 8.77
CA ARG A 131 29.32 22.92 8.45
C ARG A 131 29.49 23.96 9.55
N PHE A 132 28.41 24.35 10.21
CA PHE A 132 28.47 25.28 11.34
C PHE A 132 29.13 24.61 12.55
N ALA A 133 28.73 23.38 12.90
CA ALA A 133 29.31 22.61 14.01
C ALA A 133 30.79 22.24 13.82
N ARG A 134 31.31 22.24 12.59
CA ARG A 134 32.73 22.03 12.28
C ARG A 134 33.57 23.32 12.23
N ARG A 135 32.93 24.50 12.18
CA ARG A 135 33.60 25.80 12.16
C ARG A 135 33.68 26.45 13.54
N THR A 136 32.88 25.96 14.48
CA THR A 136 32.94 26.27 15.92
C THR A 136 33.85 25.28 16.62
#